data_AF-A0A814BTW7-F1
#
_entry.id   AF-A0A814BTW7-F1
#
_cell.length_a   1.000
_cell.length_b   1.000
_cell.length_c   1.000
_cell.angle_alpha   90.00
_cell.angle_beta   90.00
_cell.angle_gamma   90.00
#
_symmetry.space_group_name_H-M   'P 1'
#
loop_
_entity.id
_entity.type
_entity.pdbx_description
1 polymer ?
#
loop_
_entity_poly.entity_id
_entity_poly.type
_entity_poly.pdbx_seq_one_letter_code
_entity_poly.pdbx_strand_id
1 'polypeptide(L)'
;MFENGNMVNRFLNYWRSAGHQRIGFLYGRYEVYDGVPLGVRAVVTAIYEPPQETSKDSVELIFPDSHEGIVDELADCLGIRRIGWIFTDLIPNDKRLGTGPVVHHRGNMNTLFLTAQECIMAGWFQNKHLNRCKYSPDGHFGAKFVTVVVTGDASGQIQFEGYQVSNQCMALVKSDILLPTYDAPELGYIKETSSEQYVPDVYYKEKDSYNNEIMKIARPLPLEYLIIDIPTGFPTANAQIQSTFNDNCSIITIPFCVENRTKINELQDMDTLALYVQQFAEIDVKNSKSNPYKATDILADLHLLLYLVVNDIFQFSMDQLNPLFNSLRTNDLKGVETWMEGDHWQTLLQLLQIELPSLSSSVNQLTHTDSEEQSSQWTCSQCTFLNNNSNQKCDMCSLENNTSS
;
A
#
# COMPACT_ATOMS: atom_id res chain seq x y z
N MET A 1 5.65 3.31 -9.62
CA MET A 1 6.10 1.91 -9.76
C MET A 1 6.09 1.27 -8.38
N PHE A 2 5.42 0.15 -8.21
CA PHE A 2 5.50 -0.66 -6.99
C PHE A 2 6.71 -1.58 -7.10
N GLU A 3 7.52 -1.73 -6.04
CA GLU A 3 8.70 -2.61 -6.10
C GLU A 3 8.32 -4.07 -6.32
N ASN A 4 7.20 -4.51 -5.76
CA ASN A 4 6.74 -5.88 -5.90
C ASN A 4 5.21 -6.01 -5.80
N GLY A 5 4.70 -7.12 -6.33
CA GLY A 5 3.26 -7.43 -6.29
C GLY A 5 2.78 -7.95 -4.94
N ASN A 6 3.66 -8.53 -4.12
CA ASN A 6 3.29 -9.14 -2.84
C ASN A 6 2.86 -8.10 -1.79
N MET A 7 3.56 -6.97 -1.70
CA MET A 7 3.18 -5.82 -0.88
C MET A 7 1.77 -5.32 -1.24
N VAL A 8 1.47 -5.24 -2.54
CA VAL A 8 0.17 -4.80 -3.02
C VAL A 8 -0.92 -5.85 -2.74
N ASN A 9 -0.59 -7.13 -2.90
CA ASN A 9 -1.48 -8.22 -2.50
C ASN A 9 -1.78 -8.21 -1.01
N ARG A 10 -0.77 -7.93 -0.17
CA ARG A 10 -0.92 -7.78 1.28
C ARG A 10 -1.89 -6.66 1.63
N PHE A 11 -1.81 -5.51 0.95
CA PHE A 11 -2.79 -4.42 1.08
C PHE A 11 -4.21 -4.86 0.67
N LEU A 12 -4.35 -5.51 -0.49
CA LEU A 12 -5.63 -5.99 -1.02
C LEU A 12 -6.30 -7.08 -0.18
N ASN A 13 -5.53 -7.84 0.60
CA ASN A 13 -6.07 -8.90 1.45
C ASN A 13 -7.08 -8.36 2.47
N TYR A 14 -6.93 -7.11 2.93
CA TYR A 14 -7.92 -6.50 3.81
C TYR A 14 -9.29 -6.45 3.15
N TRP A 15 -9.37 -5.96 1.91
CA TRP A 15 -10.61 -5.90 1.15
C TRP A 15 -11.16 -7.29 0.84
N ARG A 16 -10.29 -8.25 0.47
CA ARG A 16 -10.72 -9.64 0.18
C ARG A 16 -11.34 -10.32 1.40
N SER A 17 -10.82 -10.04 2.60
CA SER A 17 -11.30 -10.63 3.86
C SER A 17 -12.50 -9.90 4.44
N ALA A 18 -12.49 -8.56 4.47
CA ALA A 18 -13.54 -7.75 5.09
C ALA A 18 -14.69 -7.35 4.15
N GLY A 19 -14.43 -7.26 2.84
CA GLY A 19 -15.32 -6.62 1.87
C GLY A 19 -15.48 -5.11 2.08
N HIS A 20 -14.57 -4.47 2.83
CA HIS A 20 -14.57 -3.03 3.09
C HIS A 20 -13.41 -2.36 2.35
N GLN A 21 -13.61 -1.09 1.98
CA GLN A 21 -12.57 -0.30 1.34
C GLN A 21 -11.44 0.03 2.32
N ARG A 22 -10.27 0.41 1.79
CA ARG A 22 -9.07 0.66 2.59
C ARG A 22 -8.24 1.82 2.03
N ILE A 23 -7.61 2.58 2.92
CA ILE A 23 -6.61 3.61 2.62
C ILE A 23 -5.25 3.19 3.17
N GLY A 24 -4.17 3.51 2.45
CA GLY A 24 -2.80 3.38 2.92
C GLY A 24 -1.93 4.55 2.47
N PHE A 25 -0.85 4.80 3.20
CA PHE A 25 0.22 5.72 2.82
C PHE A 25 1.37 4.97 2.15
N LEU A 26 1.80 5.48 1.00
CA LEU A 26 2.86 4.90 0.20
C LEU A 26 4.21 5.43 0.68
N TYR A 27 5.08 4.53 1.15
CA TYR A 27 6.45 4.83 1.50
C TYR A 27 7.40 4.33 0.42
N GLY A 28 8.45 5.10 0.16
CA GLY A 28 9.45 4.74 -0.83
C GLY A 28 10.34 5.91 -1.21
N ARG A 29 10.79 5.94 -2.46
CA ARG A 29 11.78 6.92 -2.94
C ARG A 29 11.48 7.40 -4.35
N TYR A 30 12.12 8.51 -4.74
CA TYR A 30 12.05 9.03 -6.10
C TYR A 30 13.35 8.71 -6.82
N GLU A 31 13.23 8.19 -8.04
CA GLU A 31 14.37 7.83 -8.89
C GLU A 31 14.25 8.51 -10.25
N VAL A 32 15.38 8.67 -10.93
CA VAL A 32 15.40 9.08 -12.33
C VAL A 32 14.77 7.96 -13.17
N TYR A 33 13.95 8.35 -14.15
CA TYR A 33 13.29 7.43 -15.05
C TYR A 33 13.63 7.76 -16.50
N ASP A 34 14.42 6.89 -17.12
CA ASP A 34 14.93 7.09 -18.47
C ASP A 34 13.90 6.80 -19.57
N GLY A 35 12.72 6.28 -19.23
CA GLY A 35 11.67 5.98 -20.21
C GLY A 35 11.01 7.23 -20.82
N VAL A 36 11.18 8.39 -20.18
CA VAL A 36 10.77 9.70 -20.74
C VAL A 36 11.88 10.74 -20.48
N PRO A 37 12.03 11.77 -21.34
CA PRO A 37 13.04 12.80 -21.15
C PRO A 37 12.91 13.50 -19.79
N LEU A 38 13.98 13.47 -18.99
CA LEU A 38 14.03 14.03 -17.63
C LEU A 38 12.94 13.45 -16.70
N GLY A 39 12.56 12.20 -16.92
CA GLY A 39 11.54 11.51 -16.14
C GLY A 39 11.95 11.31 -14.68
N VAL A 40 10.96 11.38 -13.81
CA VAL A 40 11.09 11.01 -12.40
C VAL A 40 10.01 9.97 -12.11
N ARG A 41 10.38 8.87 -11.48
CA ARG A 41 9.44 7.86 -11.01
C ARG A 41 9.41 7.83 -9.49
N ALA A 42 8.22 7.62 -8.94
CA ALA A 42 8.04 7.22 -7.55
C ALA A 42 8.12 5.69 -7.46
N VAL A 43 9.02 5.18 -6.63
CA VAL A 43 9.22 3.75 -6.34
C VAL A 43 8.68 3.48 -4.95
N VAL A 44 7.59 2.71 -4.88
CA VAL A 44 6.90 2.36 -3.63
C VAL A 44 7.51 1.08 -3.08
N THR A 45 8.00 1.16 -1.84
CA THR A 45 8.66 0.07 -1.12
C THR A 45 7.76 -0.58 -0.08
N ALA A 46 6.86 0.19 0.54
CA ALA A 46 5.94 -0.28 1.57
C ALA A 46 4.63 0.53 1.57
N ILE A 47 3.58 -0.04 2.15
CA ILE A 47 2.27 0.61 2.34
C ILE A 47 1.95 0.56 3.83
N TYR A 48 1.89 1.72 4.48
CA TYR A 48 1.47 1.85 5.87
C TYR A 48 -0.04 2.12 5.93
N GLU A 49 -0.77 1.45 6.81
CA GLU A 49 -2.22 1.63 6.96
C GLU A 49 -2.55 2.45 8.22
N PRO A 50 -2.90 3.74 8.08
CA PRO A 50 -3.24 4.58 9.23
C PRO A 50 -4.55 4.13 9.90
N PRO A 51 -4.83 4.56 11.14
CA PRO A 51 -6.12 4.37 11.79
C PRO A 51 -7.27 4.92 10.94
N GLN A 52 -8.29 4.09 10.69
CA GLN A 52 -9.36 4.43 9.75
C GLN A 52 -10.65 3.67 10.04
N GLU A 53 -11.78 4.34 9.79
CA GLU A 53 -13.11 3.75 9.80
C GLU A 53 -13.53 3.37 8.38
N THR A 54 -13.54 2.07 8.11
CA THR A 54 -13.87 1.51 6.80
C THR A 54 -15.30 0.98 6.73
N SER A 55 -15.98 1.21 5.62
CA SER A 55 -17.24 0.57 5.21
C SER A 55 -17.12 -0.01 3.79
N LYS A 56 -18.22 -0.49 3.21
CA LYS A 56 -18.26 -0.97 1.83
C LYS A 56 -18.13 0.15 0.80
N ASP A 57 -18.62 1.34 1.14
CA ASP A 57 -18.81 2.46 0.22
C ASP A 57 -18.06 3.73 0.67
N SER A 58 -17.44 3.72 1.85
CA SER A 58 -16.71 4.86 2.41
C SER A 58 -15.50 4.44 3.25
N VAL A 59 -14.53 5.34 3.33
CA VAL A 59 -13.42 5.24 4.28
C VAL A 59 -13.17 6.62 4.87
N GLU A 60 -13.04 6.68 6.19
CA GLU A 60 -12.70 7.89 6.91
C GLU A 60 -11.38 7.68 7.68
N LEU A 61 -10.43 8.59 7.47
CA LEU A 61 -9.18 8.58 8.23
C LEU A 61 -9.45 9.15 9.62
N ILE A 62 -9.03 8.43 10.66
CA ILE A 62 -9.09 8.93 12.04
C ILE A 62 -7.85 9.80 12.26
N PHE A 63 -8.06 11.08 12.53
CA PHE A 63 -6.99 12.05 12.77
C PHE A 63 -7.07 12.62 14.19
N PRO A 64 -5.94 12.83 14.90
CA PRO A 64 -4.56 12.54 14.48
C PRO A 64 -4.17 11.06 14.62
N ASP A 65 -3.26 10.61 13.75
CA ASP A 65 -2.60 9.32 13.87
C ASP A 65 -1.44 9.43 14.88
N SER A 66 -1.51 8.65 15.96
CA SER A 66 -0.51 8.65 17.03
C SER A 66 0.87 8.15 16.58
N HIS A 67 0.93 7.32 15.52
CA HIS A 67 2.16 6.71 15.05
C HIS A 67 2.74 7.43 13.83
N GLU A 68 2.05 8.43 13.27
CA GLU A 68 2.46 9.13 12.03
C GLU A 68 3.93 9.60 12.10
N GLY A 69 4.31 10.26 13.21
CA GLY A 69 5.67 10.78 13.39
C GLY A 69 6.73 9.69 13.54
N ILE A 70 6.40 8.58 14.19
CA ILE A 70 7.32 7.44 14.41
C ILE A 70 7.57 6.74 13.07
N VAL A 71 6.53 6.53 12.26
CA VAL A 71 6.65 5.90 10.95
C VAL A 71 7.49 6.76 10.01
N ASP A 72 7.28 8.09 10.01
CA ASP A 72 8.07 9.01 9.20
C ASP A 72 9.55 9.02 9.62
N GLU A 73 9.85 9.01 10.91
CA GLU A 73 11.22 8.96 11.42
C GLU A 73 11.93 7.63 11.06
N LEU A 74 11.22 6.51 11.23
CA LEU A 74 11.71 5.18 10.85
C LEU A 74 11.98 5.10 9.34
N ALA A 75 11.05 5.60 8.54
CA ALA A 75 11.20 5.69 7.10
C ALA A 75 12.45 6.48 6.71
N ASP A 76 12.67 7.65 7.31
CA ASP A 76 13.83 8.50 7.04
C ASP A 76 15.15 7.78 7.38
N CYS A 77 15.20 7.02 8.49
CA CYS A 77 16.36 6.18 8.84
C CYS A 77 16.65 5.09 7.80
N LEU A 78 15.60 4.47 7.24
CA LEU A 78 15.71 3.50 6.14
C LEU A 78 16.00 4.17 4.77
N GLY A 79 16.00 5.50 4.69
CA GLY A 79 16.21 6.25 3.46
C GLY A 79 15.01 6.25 2.51
N ILE A 80 13.82 5.92 3.01
CA ILE A 80 12.54 6.04 2.32
C ILE A 80 11.74 7.17 2.94
N ARG A 81 10.67 7.61 2.28
CA ARG A 81 9.79 8.67 2.78
C ARG A 81 8.37 8.45 2.30
N ARG A 82 7.42 9.15 2.89
CA ARG A 82 6.05 9.18 2.37
C ARG A 82 6.01 9.88 1.01
N ILE A 83 5.63 9.14 -0.03
CA ILE A 83 5.64 9.58 -1.43
C ILE A 83 4.24 9.65 -2.05
N GLY A 84 3.23 9.13 -1.37
CA GLY A 84 1.87 9.15 -1.86
C GLY A 84 0.89 8.48 -0.90
N TRP A 85 -0.32 8.27 -1.40
CA TRP A 85 -1.37 7.52 -0.73
C TRP A 85 -2.11 6.66 -1.75
N ILE A 86 -2.73 5.60 -1.26
CA ILE A 86 -3.47 4.62 -2.04
C ILE A 86 -4.82 4.36 -1.38
N PHE A 87 -5.85 4.17 -2.18
CA PHE A 87 -7.16 3.75 -1.66
C PHE A 87 -7.87 2.80 -2.62
N THR A 88 -8.74 1.97 -2.07
CA THR A 88 -9.53 1.02 -2.87
C THR A 88 -10.91 1.58 -3.19
N ASP A 89 -11.35 1.34 -4.42
CA ASP A 89 -12.73 1.45 -4.86
C ASP A 89 -13.07 0.17 -5.64
N LEU A 90 -13.26 -0.91 -4.88
CA LEU A 90 -13.46 -2.25 -5.39
C LEU A 90 -14.86 -2.75 -5.04
N ILE A 91 -15.63 -3.04 -6.09
CA ILE A 91 -16.99 -3.60 -5.99
C ILE A 91 -16.99 -4.94 -6.72
N PRO A 92 -17.32 -6.06 -6.05
CA PRO A 92 -17.40 -7.36 -6.70
C PRO A 92 -18.63 -7.45 -7.61
N ASN A 93 -18.48 -7.96 -8.83
CA ASN A 93 -19.60 -8.17 -9.77
C ASN A 93 -20.59 -9.23 -9.27
N ASP A 94 -20.10 -10.25 -8.55
CA ASP A 94 -20.94 -11.28 -7.95
C ASP A 94 -20.72 -11.31 -6.44
N LYS A 95 -21.78 -11.01 -5.68
CA LYS A 95 -21.74 -10.88 -4.22
C LYS A 95 -21.43 -12.21 -3.49
N ARG A 96 -21.41 -13.33 -4.21
CA ARG A 96 -21.17 -14.68 -3.64
C ARG A 96 -19.71 -15.12 -3.65
N LEU A 97 -18.87 -14.57 -4.53
CA LEU A 97 -17.44 -14.84 -4.56
C LEU A 97 -16.70 -13.57 -4.15
N GLY A 98 -16.17 -13.52 -2.93
CA GLY A 98 -15.28 -12.43 -2.48
C GLY A 98 -13.98 -12.27 -3.29
N THR A 99 -13.80 -13.09 -4.34
CA THR A 99 -12.63 -13.16 -5.23
C THR A 99 -13.00 -13.12 -6.72
N GLY A 100 -14.22 -12.67 -7.05
CA GLY A 100 -14.71 -12.56 -8.42
C GLY A 100 -14.24 -11.31 -9.18
N PRO A 101 -14.60 -11.18 -10.48
CA PRO A 101 -14.31 -9.98 -11.26
C PRO A 101 -14.94 -8.75 -10.61
N VAL A 102 -14.26 -7.61 -10.71
CA VAL A 102 -14.68 -6.32 -10.12
C VAL A 102 -15.32 -5.40 -11.16
N VAL A 103 -16.13 -4.45 -10.71
CA VAL A 103 -16.77 -3.48 -11.61
C VAL A 103 -15.78 -2.43 -12.07
N HIS A 104 -15.85 -2.06 -13.35
CA HIS A 104 -15.10 -0.96 -13.94
C HIS A 104 -15.84 0.38 -13.78
N HIS A 105 -15.55 1.12 -12.71
CA HIS A 105 -16.17 2.41 -12.43
C HIS A 105 -15.27 3.61 -12.73
N ARG A 106 -14.00 3.39 -13.08
CA ARG A 106 -13.00 4.46 -13.20
C ARG A 106 -12.00 4.29 -14.33
N GLY A 107 -11.32 5.37 -14.72
CA GLY A 107 -10.15 5.31 -15.61
C GLY A 107 -10.44 5.39 -17.12
N ASN A 108 -11.64 5.80 -17.53
CA ASN A 108 -11.94 6.06 -18.94
C ASN A 108 -12.83 7.29 -19.13
N MET A 109 -12.92 7.79 -20.38
CA MET A 109 -13.71 8.99 -20.72
C MET A 109 -15.22 8.89 -20.42
N ASN A 110 -15.75 7.68 -20.30
CA ASN A 110 -17.15 7.44 -19.96
C ASN A 110 -17.34 7.11 -18.46
N THR A 111 -16.26 7.14 -17.67
CA THR A 111 -16.26 6.86 -16.24
C THR A 111 -15.57 7.98 -15.45
N LEU A 112 -15.50 7.83 -14.13
CA LEU A 112 -14.91 8.81 -13.23
C LEU A 112 -13.39 8.58 -13.10
N PHE A 113 -12.58 9.63 -13.05
CA PHE A 113 -11.17 9.49 -12.62
C PHE A 113 -11.07 9.55 -11.10
N LEU A 114 -11.32 10.74 -10.55
CA LEU A 114 -11.40 11.02 -9.12
C LEU A 114 -12.70 11.76 -8.81
N THR A 115 -13.30 11.47 -7.66
CA THR A 115 -14.39 12.28 -7.12
C THR A 115 -13.87 13.65 -6.68
N ALA A 116 -14.76 14.62 -6.51
CA ALA A 116 -14.43 15.92 -5.95
C ALA A 116 -13.77 15.84 -4.58
N GLN A 117 -14.27 14.95 -3.71
CA GLN A 117 -13.71 14.74 -2.38
C GLN A 117 -12.29 14.15 -2.46
N GLU A 118 -12.07 13.16 -3.32
CA GLU A 118 -10.74 12.57 -3.54
C GLU A 118 -9.77 13.57 -4.17
N CYS A 119 -10.22 14.39 -5.12
CA CYS A 119 -9.43 15.43 -5.77
C CYS A 119 -9.02 16.53 -4.76
N ILE A 120 -9.95 16.97 -3.92
CA ILE A 120 -9.67 17.91 -2.82
C ILE A 120 -8.67 17.28 -1.83
N MET A 121 -8.86 16.01 -1.47
CA MET A 121 -7.97 15.31 -0.54
C MET A 121 -6.56 15.13 -1.14
N ALA A 122 -6.44 14.81 -2.43
CA ALA A 122 -5.17 14.77 -3.14
C ALA A 122 -4.48 16.15 -3.16
N GLY A 123 -5.24 17.23 -3.39
CA GLY A 123 -4.73 18.60 -3.31
C GLY A 123 -4.27 18.98 -1.90
N TRP A 124 -4.99 18.52 -0.87
CA TRP A 124 -4.61 18.72 0.53
C TRP A 124 -3.28 18.02 0.86
N PHE A 125 -3.14 16.74 0.50
CA PHE A 125 -1.89 15.99 0.70
C PHE A 125 -0.72 16.60 -0.09
N GLN A 126 -0.93 16.99 -1.35
CA GLN A 126 0.10 17.65 -2.14
C GLN A 126 0.56 18.98 -1.50
N ASN A 127 -0.35 19.75 -0.90
CA ASN A 127 0.00 20.96 -0.16
C ASN A 127 0.75 20.67 1.15
N LYS A 128 0.50 19.54 1.82
CA LYS A 128 1.27 19.08 2.99
C LYS A 128 2.70 18.66 2.59
N HIS A 129 2.88 18.12 1.38
CA HIS A 129 4.14 17.54 0.89
C HIS A 129 4.75 18.31 -0.30
N LEU A 130 5.05 19.61 -0.08
CA LEU A 130 5.62 20.50 -1.10
C LEU A 130 6.99 20.04 -1.60
N ASN A 131 7.23 20.18 -2.90
CA ASN A 131 8.51 19.86 -3.52
C ASN A 131 9.46 21.07 -3.47
N ARG A 132 10.61 20.92 -2.82
CA ARG A 132 11.68 21.93 -2.77
C ARG A 132 12.23 22.21 -4.17
N CYS A 133 12.30 23.49 -4.55
CA CYS A 133 12.78 23.93 -5.84
C CYS A 133 13.56 25.24 -5.71
N LYS A 134 14.86 25.20 -6.01
CA LYS A 134 15.76 26.38 -5.94
C LYS A 134 15.40 27.48 -6.95
N TYR A 135 14.69 27.12 -8.02
CA TYR A 135 14.28 28.05 -9.08
C TYR A 135 12.91 28.69 -8.79
N SER A 136 12.22 28.28 -7.73
CA SER A 136 10.98 28.90 -7.31
C SER A 136 11.27 30.07 -6.36
N PRO A 137 10.61 31.23 -6.53
CA PRO A 137 10.72 32.35 -5.59
C PRO A 137 10.40 31.96 -4.14
N ASP A 138 9.42 31.07 -3.95
CA ASP A 138 8.95 30.60 -2.63
C ASP A 138 9.77 29.40 -2.09
N GLY A 139 10.84 29.01 -2.79
CA GLY A 139 11.68 27.85 -2.46
C GLY A 139 11.03 26.48 -2.73
N HIS A 140 9.77 26.47 -3.16
CA HIS A 140 8.99 25.26 -3.44
C HIS A 140 8.17 25.41 -4.72
N PHE A 141 7.97 24.33 -5.47
CA PHE A 141 7.12 24.32 -6.66
C PHE A 141 6.42 22.99 -6.81
N GLY A 142 5.08 23.03 -6.77
CA GLY A 142 4.20 21.86 -6.83
C GLY A 142 4.50 20.83 -5.74
N ALA A 143 4.10 19.59 -6.02
CA ALA A 143 4.35 18.45 -5.16
C ALA A 143 4.69 17.21 -6.00
N LYS A 144 5.47 16.29 -5.42
CA LYS A 144 5.72 14.96 -6.02
C LYS A 144 4.84 13.87 -5.42
N PHE A 145 3.99 14.24 -4.47
CA PHE A 145 3.11 13.31 -3.76
C PHE A 145 2.07 12.76 -4.74
N VAL A 146 1.93 11.45 -4.82
CA VAL A 146 1.04 10.77 -5.77
C VAL A 146 -0.20 10.22 -5.10
N THR A 147 -1.28 10.10 -5.86
CA THR A 147 -2.53 9.46 -5.48
C THR A 147 -2.70 8.19 -6.30
N VAL A 148 -2.98 7.06 -5.68
CA VAL A 148 -3.26 5.81 -6.39
C VAL A 148 -4.66 5.30 -6.01
N VAL A 149 -5.45 4.96 -7.02
CA VAL A 149 -6.76 4.34 -6.86
C VAL A 149 -6.67 2.89 -7.30
N VAL A 150 -7.15 1.98 -6.46
CA VAL A 150 -7.26 0.56 -6.80
C VAL A 150 -8.69 0.28 -7.22
N THR A 151 -8.91 -0.07 -8.48
CA THR A 151 -10.24 -0.19 -9.08
C THR A 151 -10.28 -1.34 -10.10
N GLY A 152 -11.44 -1.63 -10.66
CA GLY A 152 -11.58 -2.62 -11.74
C GLY A 152 -11.27 -2.03 -13.11
N ASP A 153 -10.62 -2.79 -13.97
CA ASP A 153 -10.42 -2.47 -15.39
C ASP A 153 -11.60 -2.93 -16.25
N ALA A 154 -11.56 -2.64 -17.56
CA ALA A 154 -12.59 -3.07 -18.51
C ALA A 154 -12.74 -4.59 -18.63
N SER A 155 -11.76 -5.38 -18.19
CA SER A 155 -11.81 -6.86 -18.16
C SER A 155 -12.30 -7.42 -16.82
N GLY A 156 -12.60 -6.54 -15.85
CA GLY A 156 -13.01 -6.90 -14.50
C GLY A 156 -11.85 -7.36 -13.61
N GLN A 157 -10.61 -7.08 -14.00
CA GLN A 157 -9.41 -7.33 -13.20
C GLN A 157 -9.07 -6.12 -12.35
N ILE A 158 -8.38 -6.35 -11.23
CA ILE A 158 -7.92 -5.25 -10.37
C ILE A 158 -6.76 -4.52 -11.06
N GLN A 159 -6.90 -3.20 -11.20
CA GLN A 159 -5.93 -2.28 -11.76
C GLN A 159 -5.63 -1.13 -10.79
N PHE A 160 -4.48 -0.50 -11.00
CA PHE A 160 -4.00 0.64 -10.23
C PHE A 160 -3.98 1.87 -11.13
N GLU A 161 -4.80 2.87 -10.83
CA GLU A 161 -4.82 4.15 -11.53
C GLU A 161 -4.03 5.18 -10.72
N GLY A 162 -3.06 5.84 -11.36
CA GLY A 162 -2.18 6.81 -10.71
C GLY A 162 -2.50 8.23 -11.14
N TYR A 163 -2.59 9.13 -10.18
CA TYR A 163 -2.93 10.53 -10.41
C TYR A 163 -2.08 11.49 -9.58
N GLN A 164 -1.94 12.69 -10.10
CA GLN A 164 -1.65 13.90 -9.35
C GLN A 164 -2.71 14.95 -9.67
N VAL A 165 -2.85 15.94 -8.80
CA VAL A 165 -3.61 17.14 -9.11
C VAL A 165 -2.68 18.27 -9.53
N SER A 166 -3.17 19.12 -10.42
CA SER A 166 -2.45 20.27 -10.92
C SER A 166 -2.10 21.28 -9.82
N ASN A 167 -1.08 22.11 -10.07
CA ASN A 167 -0.75 23.22 -9.19
C ASN A 167 -1.93 24.20 -9.00
N GLN A 168 -2.81 24.30 -10.01
CA GLN A 168 -4.04 25.09 -9.92
C GLN A 168 -4.99 24.48 -8.89
N CYS A 169 -5.23 23.17 -8.95
CA CYS A 169 -6.02 22.46 -7.94
C CYS A 169 -5.46 22.65 -6.53
N MET A 170 -4.14 22.49 -6.37
CA MET A 170 -3.46 22.74 -5.10
C MET A 170 -3.76 24.15 -4.57
N ALA A 171 -3.75 25.18 -5.44
CA ALA A 171 -4.07 26.54 -5.05
C ALA A 171 -5.54 26.74 -4.68
N LEU A 172 -6.47 26.12 -5.42
CA LEU A 172 -7.92 26.16 -5.13
C LEU A 172 -8.23 25.51 -3.77
N VAL A 173 -7.61 24.36 -3.49
CA VAL A 173 -7.79 23.63 -2.22
C VAL A 173 -7.13 24.37 -1.07
N LYS A 174 -5.90 24.88 -1.25
CA LYS A 174 -5.18 25.67 -0.22
C LYS A 174 -5.95 26.94 0.16
N SER A 175 -6.66 27.52 -0.80
CA SER A 175 -7.48 28.70 -0.58
C SER A 175 -8.89 28.36 -0.08
N ASP A 176 -9.23 27.08 0.12
CA ASP A 176 -10.56 26.62 0.53
C ASP A 176 -11.69 27.21 -0.34
N ILE A 177 -11.54 27.16 -1.67
CA ILE A 177 -12.57 27.65 -2.62
C ILE A 177 -13.20 26.56 -3.48
N LEU A 178 -12.60 25.37 -3.54
CA LEU A 178 -13.14 24.21 -4.26
C LEU A 178 -13.95 23.33 -3.30
N LEU A 179 -15.24 23.19 -3.57
CA LEU A 179 -16.15 22.35 -2.80
C LEU A 179 -16.56 21.10 -3.59
N PRO A 180 -16.82 19.97 -2.90
CA PRO A 180 -17.42 18.82 -3.54
C PRO A 180 -18.90 19.07 -3.85
N THR A 181 -19.39 18.49 -4.93
CA THR A 181 -20.81 18.48 -5.32
C THR A 181 -21.47 17.19 -4.83
N TYR A 182 -22.79 17.26 -4.59
CA TYR A 182 -23.56 16.14 -4.04
C TYR A 182 -23.99 15.12 -5.12
N ASP A 183 -24.58 15.59 -6.23
CA ASP A 183 -25.17 14.71 -7.25
C ASP A 183 -24.25 14.38 -8.45
N ALA A 184 -23.08 15.01 -8.53
CA ALA A 184 -22.16 14.88 -9.67
C ALA A 184 -20.71 14.80 -9.17
N PRO A 185 -20.21 13.61 -8.79
CA PRO A 185 -18.89 13.45 -8.16
C PRO A 185 -17.72 13.89 -9.04
N GLU A 186 -17.88 13.91 -10.36
CA GLU A 186 -16.89 14.35 -11.36
C GLU A 186 -16.73 15.88 -11.44
N LEU A 187 -17.63 16.63 -10.79
CA LEU A 187 -17.64 18.08 -10.80
C LEU A 187 -17.17 18.63 -9.45
N GLY A 188 -16.54 19.79 -9.47
CA GLY A 188 -16.31 20.62 -8.29
C GLY A 188 -17.14 21.88 -8.36
N TYR A 189 -17.37 22.53 -7.22
CA TYR A 189 -18.06 23.82 -7.18
C TYR A 189 -17.14 24.89 -6.61
N ILE A 190 -16.91 25.96 -7.36
CA ILE A 190 -16.16 27.11 -6.86
C ILE A 190 -17.08 27.99 -6.03
N LYS A 191 -16.71 28.22 -4.76
CA LYS A 191 -17.45 29.08 -3.82
C LYS A 191 -17.77 30.45 -4.44
N GLU A 192 -18.91 31.01 -4.04
CA GLU A 192 -19.21 32.41 -4.30
C GLU A 192 -18.49 33.30 -3.29
N THR A 193 -18.23 34.55 -3.68
CA THR A 193 -17.67 35.54 -2.75
C THR A 193 -18.65 35.74 -1.59
N SER A 194 -18.14 35.66 -0.37
CA SER A 194 -18.87 35.96 0.86
C SER A 194 -18.29 37.20 1.54
N SER A 195 -18.90 37.63 2.65
CA SER A 195 -18.34 38.69 3.50
C SER A 195 -17.03 38.30 4.19
N GLU A 196 -16.77 37.01 4.34
CA GLU A 196 -15.61 36.46 5.05
C GLU A 196 -14.45 36.17 4.08
N GLN A 197 -14.76 35.84 2.83
CA GLN A 197 -13.78 35.39 1.85
C GLN A 197 -14.11 35.91 0.45
N TYR A 198 -13.14 36.61 -0.15
CA TYR A 198 -13.19 36.98 -1.56
C TYR A 198 -12.82 35.79 -2.43
N VAL A 199 -13.68 35.43 -3.38
CA VAL A 199 -13.45 34.36 -4.36
C VAL A 199 -13.54 34.95 -5.77
N PRO A 200 -12.43 35.01 -6.53
CA PRO A 200 -12.45 35.53 -7.88
C PRO A 200 -13.27 34.62 -8.80
N ASP A 201 -13.74 35.17 -9.92
CA ASP A 201 -14.36 34.35 -10.95
C ASP A 201 -13.30 33.46 -11.62
N VAL A 202 -13.52 32.16 -11.51
CA VAL A 202 -12.68 31.13 -12.13
C VAL A 202 -13.37 30.68 -13.41
N TYR A 203 -12.59 30.63 -14.49
CA TYR A 203 -13.06 30.18 -15.80
C TYR A 203 -12.24 28.99 -16.27
N TYR A 204 -12.88 28.12 -17.06
CA TYR A 204 -12.21 27.05 -17.79
C TYR A 204 -12.57 27.14 -19.27
N LYS A 205 -11.72 26.56 -20.11
CA LYS A 205 -11.94 26.50 -21.56
C LYS A 205 -12.40 25.11 -21.95
N GLU A 206 -13.42 25.05 -22.79
CA GLU A 206 -13.93 23.81 -23.36
C GLU A 206 -14.07 23.97 -24.88
N LYS A 207 -14.04 22.88 -25.62
CA LYS A 207 -14.31 22.87 -27.06
C LYS A 207 -15.78 22.54 -27.30
N ASP A 208 -16.45 23.38 -28.09
CA ASP A 208 -17.83 23.12 -28.51
C ASP A 208 -17.92 22.02 -29.58
N SER A 209 -19.14 21.71 -30.01
CA SER A 209 -19.42 20.73 -31.08
C SER A 209 -18.80 21.08 -32.43
N TYR A 210 -18.33 22.32 -32.61
CA TYR A 210 -17.67 22.84 -33.80
C TYR A 210 -16.16 23.02 -33.60
N ASN A 211 -15.61 22.50 -32.49
CA ASN A 211 -14.20 22.55 -32.11
C ASN A 211 -13.67 23.98 -31.87
N ASN A 212 -14.55 24.94 -31.55
CA ASN A 212 -14.17 26.28 -31.11
C ASN A 212 -13.92 26.28 -29.59
N GLU A 213 -12.92 27.04 -29.14
CA GLU A 213 -12.68 27.26 -27.70
C GLU A 213 -13.69 28.27 -27.13
N ILE A 214 -14.50 27.83 -26.18
CA ILE A 214 -15.42 28.66 -25.41
C ILE A 214 -14.95 28.76 -23.95
N MET A 215 -15.11 29.92 -23.33
CA MET A 215 -14.85 30.11 -21.90
C MET A 215 -16.16 29.92 -21.12
N LYS A 216 -16.12 29.07 -20.09
CA LYS A 216 -17.23 28.82 -19.16
C LYS A 216 -16.82 29.18 -17.75
N ILE A 217 -17.77 29.65 -16.95
CA ILE A 217 -17.57 29.87 -15.52
C ILE A 217 -17.49 28.53 -14.79
N ALA A 218 -16.55 28.39 -13.85
CA ALA A 218 -16.25 27.17 -13.12
C ALA A 218 -17.23 26.91 -11.96
N ARG A 219 -18.54 27.03 -12.23
CA ARG A 219 -19.65 26.80 -11.29
C ARG A 219 -20.78 26.05 -12.02
N PRO A 220 -20.64 24.73 -12.27
CA PRO A 220 -19.62 23.81 -11.77
C PRO A 220 -18.34 23.75 -12.62
N LEU A 221 -17.27 23.18 -12.04
CA LEU A 221 -15.96 22.95 -12.65
C LEU A 221 -15.74 21.46 -12.91
N PRO A 222 -15.54 21.01 -14.16
CA PRO A 222 -15.15 19.63 -14.41
C PRO A 222 -13.75 19.33 -13.86
N LEU A 223 -13.62 18.29 -13.04
CA LEU A 223 -12.37 18.00 -12.33
C LEU A 223 -11.29 17.40 -13.22
N GLU A 224 -11.65 16.84 -14.38
CA GLU A 224 -10.70 16.32 -15.37
C GLU A 224 -9.64 17.36 -15.78
N TYR A 225 -9.98 18.67 -15.79
CA TYR A 225 -9.02 19.75 -16.08
C TYR A 225 -7.98 19.94 -14.98
N LEU A 226 -8.24 19.41 -13.79
CA LEU A 226 -7.39 19.53 -12.61
C LEU A 226 -6.54 18.28 -12.35
N ILE A 227 -6.85 17.16 -13.01
CA ILE A 227 -6.22 15.86 -12.79
C ILE A 227 -5.12 15.65 -13.83
N ILE A 228 -4.03 15.01 -13.40
CA ILE A 228 -2.90 14.64 -14.22
C ILE A 228 -2.70 13.13 -14.05
N ASP A 229 -2.80 12.39 -15.14
CA ASP A 229 -2.61 10.94 -15.15
C ASP A 229 -1.12 10.59 -15.02
N ILE A 230 -0.82 9.60 -14.17
CA ILE A 230 0.52 9.09 -13.93
C ILE A 230 0.53 7.58 -14.17
N PRO A 231 1.35 7.09 -15.12
CA PRO A 231 1.49 5.67 -15.34
C PRO A 231 1.93 4.92 -14.09
N THR A 232 1.13 3.92 -13.71
CA THR A 232 1.45 2.96 -12.65
C THR A 232 2.00 1.68 -13.27
N GLY A 233 2.65 0.86 -12.46
CA GLY A 233 3.16 -0.41 -12.95
C GLY A 233 4.11 -1.09 -11.97
N PHE A 234 4.45 -2.32 -12.36
CA PHE A 234 5.38 -3.19 -11.67
C PHE A 234 6.67 -3.32 -12.50
N PRO A 235 7.77 -3.78 -11.89
CA PRO A 235 9.00 -4.02 -12.62
C PRO A 235 8.78 -5.14 -13.64
N THR A 236 9.40 -5.02 -14.80
CA THR A 236 9.42 -6.12 -15.78
C THR A 236 10.19 -7.31 -15.19
N ALA A 237 9.84 -8.54 -15.56
CA ALA A 237 10.50 -9.76 -15.07
C ALA A 237 12.04 -9.77 -15.23
N ASN A 238 12.57 -8.98 -16.18
CA ASN A 238 14.00 -8.86 -16.45
C ASN A 238 14.68 -7.72 -15.65
N ALA A 239 13.92 -6.89 -14.95
CA ALA A 239 14.45 -5.81 -14.12
C ALA A 239 14.98 -6.41 -12.83
N GLN A 240 16.30 -6.33 -12.61
CA GLN A 240 16.93 -6.68 -11.35
C GLN A 240 16.63 -5.59 -10.31
N ILE A 241 15.42 -5.60 -9.76
CA ILE A 241 15.06 -4.75 -8.62
C ILE A 241 15.22 -5.58 -7.35
N GLN A 242 16.17 -5.19 -6.52
CA GLN A 242 16.28 -5.73 -5.17
C GLN A 242 15.13 -5.15 -4.34
N SER A 243 14.27 -6.02 -3.82
CA SER A 243 13.18 -5.61 -2.91
C SER A 243 13.78 -5.04 -1.63
N THR A 244 13.25 -3.89 -1.18
CA THR A 244 13.71 -3.24 0.06
C THR A 244 13.30 -4.07 1.29
N PHE A 245 12.07 -4.59 1.27
CA PHE A 245 11.49 -5.42 2.32
C PHE A 245 11.27 -6.85 1.86
N ASN A 246 10.95 -7.71 2.82
CA ASN A 246 10.87 -9.15 2.70
C ASN A 246 9.55 -9.68 2.12
N ASP A 247 8.66 -8.83 1.60
CA ASP A 247 7.36 -9.27 1.03
C ASP A 247 7.51 -10.32 -0.08
N ASN A 248 8.64 -10.32 -0.80
CA ASN A 248 8.97 -11.30 -1.85
C ASN A 248 9.73 -12.53 -1.35
N CYS A 249 9.98 -12.63 -0.05
CA CYS A 249 10.79 -13.70 0.52
C CYS A 249 10.01 -15.01 0.55
N SER A 250 10.31 -15.93 -0.38
CA SER A 250 9.64 -17.24 -0.53
C SER A 250 9.78 -18.17 0.70
N ILE A 251 10.66 -17.77 1.60
CA ILE A 251 11.02 -18.40 2.85
C ILE A 251 9.97 -18.12 3.93
N ILE A 252 9.35 -16.92 3.88
CA ILE A 252 8.39 -16.46 4.87
C ILE A 252 7.05 -17.04 4.48
N THR A 253 6.52 -17.92 5.33
CA THR A 253 5.22 -18.57 5.07
C THR A 253 4.08 -17.67 5.51
N ILE A 254 4.24 -17.02 6.67
CA ILE A 254 3.26 -16.09 7.22
C ILE A 254 3.96 -14.74 7.46
N PRO A 255 3.65 -13.70 6.66
CA PRO A 255 4.20 -12.36 6.88
C PRO A 255 3.70 -11.81 8.21
N PHE A 256 4.44 -10.86 8.79
CA PHE A 256 4.02 -10.22 10.03
C PHE A 256 2.68 -9.47 9.84
N CYS A 257 1.87 -9.30 10.89
CA CYS A 257 0.58 -8.63 10.73
C CYS A 257 0.77 -7.13 10.43
N VAL A 258 -0.09 -6.59 9.55
CA VAL A 258 -0.13 -5.16 9.24
C VAL A 258 -0.91 -4.42 10.34
N GLU A 259 -0.48 -3.21 10.67
CA GLU A 259 -1.13 -2.39 11.69
C GLU A 259 -2.60 -2.05 11.37
N ASN A 260 -3.37 -1.72 12.41
CA ASN A 260 -4.74 -1.19 12.30
C ASN A 260 -5.74 -2.11 11.58
N ARG A 261 -5.56 -3.44 11.66
CA ARG A 261 -6.41 -4.46 11.02
C ARG A 261 -7.22 -5.32 11.99
N THR A 262 -7.53 -4.77 13.16
CA THR A 262 -8.33 -5.44 14.22
C THR A 262 -9.66 -6.00 13.72
N LYS A 263 -10.31 -5.36 12.74
CA LYS A 263 -11.60 -5.81 12.16
C LYS A 263 -11.54 -7.17 11.44
N ILE A 264 -10.37 -7.59 10.98
CA ILE A 264 -10.17 -8.91 10.33
C ILE A 264 -9.38 -9.89 11.21
N ASN A 265 -9.24 -9.59 12.51
CA ASN A 265 -8.46 -10.36 13.47
C ASN A 265 -6.97 -10.48 13.13
N GLU A 266 -6.41 -9.55 12.34
CA GLU A 266 -4.97 -9.37 12.22
C GLU A 266 -4.54 -8.40 13.33
N LEU A 267 -4.08 -8.96 14.44
CA LEU A 267 -3.60 -8.22 15.61
C LEU A 267 -2.08 -8.22 15.64
N GLN A 268 -1.50 -7.11 16.07
CA GLN A 268 -0.07 -7.03 16.37
C GLN A 268 0.09 -7.20 17.89
N ASP A 269 0.40 -8.42 18.30
CA ASP A 269 0.66 -8.79 19.68
C ASP A 269 1.92 -9.67 19.78
N MET A 270 2.31 -10.01 21.01
CA MET A 270 3.49 -10.83 21.27
C MET A 270 3.31 -12.27 20.78
N ASP A 271 2.09 -12.80 20.79
CA ASP A 271 1.77 -14.12 20.25
C ASP A 271 2.06 -14.18 18.74
N THR A 272 1.63 -13.16 18.00
CA THR A 272 1.88 -13.02 16.56
C THR A 272 3.37 -12.84 16.28
N LEU A 273 4.08 -12.06 17.11
CA LEU A 273 5.54 -11.91 16.99
C LEU A 273 6.26 -13.24 17.27
N ALA A 274 5.83 -14.00 18.27
CA ALA A 274 6.36 -15.32 18.60
C ALA A 274 6.19 -16.29 17.43
N LEU A 275 4.99 -16.36 16.85
CA LEU A 275 4.70 -17.20 15.67
C LEU A 275 5.51 -16.76 14.44
N TYR A 276 5.70 -15.45 14.25
CA TYR A 276 6.55 -14.92 13.18
C TYR A 276 8.01 -15.37 13.37
N VAL A 277 8.58 -15.17 14.56
CA VAL A 277 9.98 -15.52 14.87
C VAL A 277 10.22 -17.03 14.84
N GLN A 278 9.26 -17.85 15.30
CA GLN A 278 9.40 -19.32 15.35
C GLN A 278 9.60 -19.92 13.97
N GLN A 279 8.98 -19.36 12.93
CA GLN A 279 9.17 -19.81 11.55
C GLN A 279 10.66 -19.86 11.18
N PHE A 280 11.46 -18.91 11.68
CA PHE A 280 12.89 -18.83 11.39
C PHE A 280 13.75 -19.69 12.31
N ALA A 281 13.31 -19.96 13.53
CA ALA A 281 14.02 -20.84 14.47
C ALA A 281 14.01 -22.32 14.04
N GLU A 282 12.91 -22.78 13.43
CA GLU A 282 12.78 -24.16 12.93
C GLU A 282 13.59 -24.42 11.65
N ILE A 283 13.83 -23.36 10.91
CA ILE A 283 14.48 -23.33 9.61
C ILE A 283 15.99 -23.61 9.72
N ASP A 284 16.62 -23.29 10.85
CA ASP A 284 18.06 -23.45 11.07
C ASP A 284 18.47 -24.93 11.30
N VAL A 285 17.51 -25.84 11.53
CA VAL A 285 17.81 -27.22 11.95
C VAL A 285 17.83 -28.23 10.78
N LYS A 286 17.20 -27.96 9.63
CA LYS A 286 16.93 -29.00 8.62
C LYS A 286 17.62 -28.89 7.26
N ASN A 287 18.08 -27.73 6.78
CA ASN A 287 18.57 -27.60 5.39
C ASN A 287 19.75 -26.63 5.16
N SER A 288 20.83 -26.79 5.92
CA SER A 288 22.07 -25.99 5.83
C SER A 288 22.90 -26.14 4.52
N LYS A 289 22.32 -26.60 3.39
CA LYS A 289 23.05 -26.77 2.12
C LYS A 289 22.38 -26.22 0.86
N SER A 290 21.10 -25.84 0.89
CA SER A 290 20.39 -25.42 -0.34
C SER A 290 19.86 -23.99 -0.32
N ASN A 291 19.68 -23.34 0.83
CA ASN A 291 19.40 -21.90 0.89
C ASN A 291 19.64 -21.36 2.32
N PRO A 292 20.77 -20.69 2.62
CA PRO A 292 20.95 -20.04 3.92
C PRO A 292 20.04 -18.82 3.98
N TYR A 293 19.13 -18.81 4.94
CA TYR A 293 18.24 -17.69 5.24
C TYR A 293 19.11 -16.51 5.67
N LYS A 294 18.87 -15.32 5.13
CA LYS A 294 19.63 -14.13 5.53
C LYS A 294 18.93 -13.49 6.72
N ALA A 295 19.68 -13.15 7.77
CA ALA A 295 19.14 -12.43 8.93
C ALA A 295 18.41 -11.13 8.53
N THR A 296 18.86 -10.49 7.43
CA THR A 296 18.18 -9.33 6.82
C THR A 296 16.75 -9.64 6.42
N ASP A 297 16.45 -10.85 5.94
CA ASP A 297 15.13 -11.22 5.44
C ASP A 297 14.10 -11.30 6.58
N ILE A 298 14.53 -11.52 7.82
CA ILE A 298 13.64 -11.59 8.99
C ILE A 298 13.19 -10.20 9.43
N LEU A 299 14.13 -9.26 9.51
CA LEU A 299 13.90 -7.93 10.09
C LEU A 299 13.55 -6.87 9.05
N ALA A 300 13.73 -7.14 7.76
CA ALA A 300 13.33 -6.25 6.68
C ALA A 300 11.81 -6.29 6.43
N ASP A 301 10.99 -5.94 7.43
CA ASP A 301 9.55 -5.71 7.29
C ASP A 301 9.19 -4.41 8.00
N LEU A 302 8.55 -3.46 7.30
CA LEU A 302 8.19 -2.15 7.86
C LEU A 302 7.23 -2.28 9.07
N HIS A 303 6.25 -3.18 8.97
CA HIS A 303 5.22 -3.38 9.98
C HIS A 303 5.81 -3.99 11.24
N LEU A 304 6.77 -4.92 11.09
CA LEU A 304 7.54 -5.47 12.21
C LEU A 304 8.39 -4.40 12.87
N LEU A 305 9.16 -3.63 12.09
CA LEU A 305 10.04 -2.59 12.64
C LEU A 305 9.24 -1.52 13.39
N LEU A 306 8.07 -1.15 12.88
CA LEU A 306 7.15 -0.26 13.59
C LEU A 306 6.65 -0.87 14.90
N TYR A 307 6.25 -2.14 14.88
CA TYR A 307 5.77 -2.83 16.08
C TYR A 307 6.84 -2.91 17.17
N LEU A 308 8.11 -3.09 16.82
CA LEU A 308 9.21 -3.08 17.80
C LEU A 308 9.37 -1.74 18.54
N VAL A 309 8.97 -0.63 17.92
CA VAL A 309 9.02 0.70 18.55
C VAL A 309 7.75 0.97 19.37
N VAL A 310 6.60 0.56 18.86
CA VAL A 310 5.29 1.03 19.34
C VAL A 310 4.64 0.09 20.35
N ASN A 311 5.02 -1.20 20.40
CA ASN A 311 4.36 -2.16 21.29
C ASN A 311 4.40 -1.73 22.78
N ASP A 312 3.45 -2.16 23.60
CA ASP A 312 3.37 -1.72 25.00
C ASP A 312 4.23 -2.56 25.96
N ILE A 313 4.74 -3.72 25.51
CA ILE A 313 5.36 -4.74 26.37
C ILE A 313 6.88 -4.58 26.42
N PHE A 314 7.52 -4.45 25.26
CA PHE A 314 8.97 -4.33 25.12
C PHE A 314 9.35 -3.41 23.94
N GLN A 315 9.60 -2.14 24.26
CA GLN A 315 9.88 -1.10 23.28
C GLN A 315 11.37 -0.97 23.00
N PHE A 316 11.71 -0.84 21.72
CA PHE A 316 13.03 -0.40 21.28
C PHE A 316 13.03 1.11 21.10
N SER A 317 14.05 1.77 21.64
CA SER A 317 14.31 3.17 21.31
C SER A 317 14.88 3.32 19.89
N MET A 318 14.65 4.47 19.25
CA MET A 318 15.21 4.75 17.92
C MET A 318 16.73 4.62 17.88
N ASP A 319 17.43 5.02 18.94
CA ASP A 319 18.89 4.88 19.05
C ASP A 319 19.36 3.42 19.00
N GLN A 320 18.58 2.50 19.55
CA GLN A 320 18.87 1.06 19.53
C GLN A 320 18.60 0.44 18.17
N LEU A 321 17.64 0.97 17.40
CA LEU A 321 17.32 0.48 16.06
C LEU A 321 18.18 1.13 14.97
N ASN A 322 18.78 2.29 15.21
CA ASN A 322 19.63 2.97 14.23
C ASN A 322 20.75 2.09 13.63
N PRO A 323 21.48 1.25 14.40
CA PRO A 323 22.43 0.30 13.84
C PRO A 323 21.78 -0.73 12.90
N LEU A 324 20.58 -1.20 13.23
CA LEU A 324 19.81 -2.12 12.40
C LEU A 324 19.36 -1.43 11.10
N PHE A 325 18.80 -0.22 11.17
CA PHE A 325 18.37 0.53 9.99
C PHE A 325 19.51 0.80 9.02
N ASN A 326 20.69 1.18 9.53
CA ASN A 326 21.89 1.35 8.71
C ASN A 326 22.28 0.03 8.01
N SER A 327 22.26 -1.08 8.75
CA SER A 327 22.61 -2.41 8.21
C SER A 327 21.61 -2.88 7.16
N LEU A 328 20.30 -2.68 7.38
CA LEU A 328 19.25 -2.99 6.41
C LEU A 328 19.39 -2.14 5.14
N ARG A 329 19.67 -0.83 5.30
CA ARG A 329 19.85 0.09 4.17
C ARG A 329 21.05 -0.26 3.31
N THR A 330 22.16 -0.70 3.90
CA THR A 330 23.37 -1.13 3.16
C THR A 330 23.37 -2.60 2.79
N ASN A 331 22.32 -3.34 3.15
CA ASN A 331 22.23 -4.80 2.99
C ASN A 331 23.43 -5.54 3.63
N ASP A 332 23.87 -5.07 4.81
CA ASP A 332 24.96 -5.65 5.57
C ASP A 332 24.46 -6.76 6.51
N LEU A 333 24.61 -8.01 6.05
CA LEU A 333 24.21 -9.20 6.79
C LEU A 333 24.87 -9.29 8.18
N LYS A 334 26.16 -9.00 8.26
CA LYS A 334 26.91 -9.14 9.51
C LYS A 334 26.49 -8.09 10.54
N GLY A 335 26.17 -6.89 10.07
CA GLY A 335 25.61 -5.83 10.91
C GLY A 335 24.29 -6.24 11.54
N VAL A 336 23.40 -6.88 10.76
CA VAL A 336 22.13 -7.41 11.27
C VAL A 336 22.34 -8.54 12.27
N GLU A 337 23.22 -9.51 11.97
CA GLU A 337 23.54 -10.61 12.88
C GLU A 337 24.11 -10.09 14.21
N THR A 338 25.04 -9.14 14.15
CA THR A 338 25.63 -8.51 15.35
C THR A 338 24.57 -7.79 16.18
N TRP A 339 23.59 -7.13 15.53
CA TRP A 339 22.48 -6.48 16.23
C TRP A 339 21.56 -7.50 16.91
N MET A 340 21.26 -8.62 16.24
CA MET A 340 20.48 -9.72 16.81
C MET A 340 21.20 -10.38 18.00
N GLU A 341 22.53 -10.44 18.01
CA GLU A 341 23.29 -10.91 19.18
C GLU A 341 23.23 -9.95 20.38
N GLY A 342 22.72 -8.72 20.20
CA GLY A 342 22.65 -7.71 21.24
C GLY A 342 21.65 -8.04 22.36
N ASP A 343 21.97 -7.58 23.57
CA ASP A 343 21.22 -7.86 24.81
C ASP A 343 19.71 -7.57 24.71
N HIS A 344 19.33 -6.50 24.02
CA HIS A 344 17.91 -6.11 23.90
C HIS A 344 17.11 -7.09 23.04
N TRP A 345 17.66 -7.52 21.90
CA TRP A 345 17.01 -8.53 21.06
C TRP A 345 16.97 -9.89 21.77
N GLN A 346 18.05 -10.28 22.44
CA GLN A 346 18.08 -11.52 23.22
C GLN A 346 17.06 -11.52 24.36
N THR A 347 16.86 -10.38 25.03
CA THR A 347 15.82 -10.21 26.06
C THR A 347 14.42 -10.39 25.46
N LEU A 348 14.15 -9.79 24.30
CA LEU A 348 12.88 -9.99 23.60
C LEU A 348 12.64 -11.46 23.26
N LEU A 349 13.66 -12.16 22.72
CA LEU A 349 13.55 -13.60 22.42
C LEU A 349 13.26 -14.44 23.67
N GLN A 350 13.86 -14.10 24.82
CA GLN A 350 13.57 -14.77 26.09
C GLN A 350 12.12 -14.53 26.55
N LEU A 351 11.60 -13.30 26.39
CA LEU A 351 10.21 -12.99 26.70
C LEU A 351 9.24 -13.81 25.85
N LEU A 352 9.49 -13.88 24.53
CA LEU A 352 8.69 -14.70 23.61
C LEU A 352 8.70 -16.18 24.02
N GLN A 353 9.86 -16.72 24.41
CA GLN A 353 9.97 -18.11 24.88
C GLN A 353 9.20 -18.40 26.17
N ILE A 354 8.93 -17.40 27.01
CA ILE A 354 8.16 -17.55 28.25
C ILE A 354 6.65 -17.57 27.97
N GLU A 355 6.20 -16.91 26.89
CA GLU A 355 4.79 -16.88 26.49
C GLU A 355 4.37 -18.12 25.68
N LEU A 356 5.30 -18.73 24.93
CA LEU A 356 5.07 -19.95 24.15
C LEU A 356 4.54 -21.20 24.91
N PRO A 357 4.95 -21.52 26.16
CA PRO A 357 4.45 -22.68 26.90
C PRO A 357 2.91 -22.64 27.08
N SER A 358 2.33 -21.45 27.12
CA SER A 358 0.87 -21.22 27.21
C SER A 358 0.13 -21.68 25.95
N LEU A 359 0.74 -21.56 24.77
CA LEU A 359 0.14 -21.86 23.46
C LEU A 359 0.04 -23.37 23.17
N SER A 360 0.93 -24.19 23.74
CA SER A 360 0.86 -25.65 23.60
C SER A 360 -0.41 -26.27 24.20
N SER A 361 -1.09 -25.52 25.08
CA SER A 361 -2.35 -25.92 25.72
C SER A 361 -3.59 -25.54 24.90
N SER A 362 -3.51 -24.47 24.10
CA SER A 362 -4.64 -23.88 23.36
C SER A 362 -4.75 -24.41 21.92
N VAL A 363 -3.65 -24.87 21.32
CA VAL A 363 -3.66 -25.46 19.96
C VAL A 363 -4.36 -26.83 19.94
N ASN A 364 -4.43 -27.56 21.07
CA ASN A 364 -5.08 -28.86 21.16
C ASN A 364 -6.61 -28.82 21.37
N GLN A 365 -7.24 -27.64 21.38
CA GLN A 365 -8.71 -27.52 21.53
C GLN A 365 -9.45 -27.08 20.26
N LEU A 366 -8.75 -26.90 19.12
CA LEU A 366 -9.37 -26.57 17.84
C LEU A 366 -9.47 -27.74 16.86
N THR A 367 -9.06 -28.95 17.24
CA THR A 367 -9.15 -30.15 16.38
C THR A 367 -10.08 -31.19 16.99
N HIS A 368 -11.39 -30.95 16.89
CA HIS A 368 -12.38 -32.02 16.82
C HIS A 368 -13.67 -31.48 16.21
N THR A 369 -13.75 -31.51 14.88
CA THR A 369 -14.92 -32.01 14.14
C THR A 369 -14.51 -32.33 12.70
N ASP A 370 -14.78 -33.58 12.35
CA ASP A 370 -14.97 -34.18 11.03
C ASP A 370 -13.80 -34.31 10.03
N SER A 371 -13.57 -35.58 9.74
CA SER A 371 -12.77 -36.17 8.68
C SER A 371 -13.15 -35.67 7.29
N GLU A 372 -12.17 -35.19 6.50
CA GLU A 372 -12.17 -35.26 5.04
C GLU A 372 -10.75 -34.96 4.47
N GLU A 373 -10.47 -35.53 3.30
CA GLU A 373 -9.15 -35.81 2.70
C GLU A 373 -8.31 -34.55 2.40
N GLN A 374 -7.02 -34.56 2.79
CA GLN A 374 -6.04 -33.55 2.38
C GLN A 374 -5.71 -33.69 0.88
N SER A 375 -6.38 -32.90 0.04
CA SER A 375 -5.98 -32.72 -1.36
C SER A 375 -4.89 -31.65 -1.45
N SER A 376 -3.75 -32.01 -2.03
CA SER A 376 -2.72 -31.03 -2.43
C SER A 376 -3.27 -30.17 -3.58
N GLN A 377 -2.94 -28.88 -3.62
CA GLN A 377 -3.37 -27.94 -4.69
C GLN A 377 -2.15 -27.32 -5.38
N TRP A 378 -2.29 -26.91 -6.65
CA TRP A 378 -1.24 -26.24 -7.43
C TRP A 378 -1.80 -25.00 -8.15
N THR A 379 -0.98 -23.95 -8.26
CA THR A 379 -1.40 -22.67 -8.88
C THR A 379 -1.01 -22.64 -10.35
N CYS A 380 -1.96 -22.33 -11.23
CA CYS A 380 -1.72 -22.19 -12.67
C CYS A 380 -0.85 -20.97 -12.98
N SER A 381 0.23 -21.17 -13.75
CA SER A 381 1.19 -20.11 -14.08
C SER A 381 0.69 -19.04 -15.04
N GLN A 382 -0.46 -19.26 -15.70
CA GLN A 382 -1.02 -18.32 -16.69
C GLN A 382 -2.18 -17.51 -16.13
N CYS A 383 -3.12 -18.17 -15.45
CA CYS A 383 -4.33 -17.50 -14.94
C CYS A 383 -4.41 -17.47 -13.41
N THR A 384 -3.38 -17.93 -12.70
CA THR A 384 -3.27 -17.92 -11.22
C THR A 384 -4.34 -18.71 -10.46
N PHE A 385 -5.13 -19.53 -11.16
CA PHE A 385 -6.16 -20.38 -10.57
C PHE A 385 -5.54 -21.51 -9.74
N LEU A 386 -6.06 -21.74 -8.52
CA LEU A 386 -5.70 -22.88 -7.67
C LEU A 386 -6.47 -24.14 -8.13
N ASN A 387 -5.74 -25.08 -8.72
CA ASN A 387 -6.27 -26.37 -9.14
C ASN A 387 -5.99 -27.43 -8.07
N ASN A 388 -6.87 -28.41 -7.94
CA ASN A 388 -6.57 -29.60 -7.15
C ASN A 388 -5.50 -30.45 -7.87
N ASN A 389 -4.58 -31.07 -7.13
CA ASN A 389 -3.48 -31.88 -7.68
C ASN A 389 -3.95 -33.17 -8.36
N SER A 390 -5.23 -33.51 -8.23
CA SER A 390 -5.90 -34.55 -9.03
C SER A 390 -6.05 -34.16 -10.51
N ASN A 391 -6.03 -32.87 -10.86
CA ASN A 391 -6.18 -32.39 -12.23
C ASN A 391 -4.81 -31.99 -12.83
N GLN A 392 -4.42 -32.69 -13.91
CA GLN A 392 -3.22 -32.37 -14.70
C GLN A 392 -3.40 -31.16 -15.63
N LYS A 393 -4.64 -30.67 -15.80
CA LYS A 393 -4.95 -29.49 -16.60
C LYS A 393 -5.65 -28.47 -15.73
N CYS A 394 -5.39 -27.20 -15.98
CA CYS A 394 -6.04 -26.12 -15.27
C CYS A 394 -7.52 -26.06 -15.66
N ASP A 395 -8.42 -26.05 -14.67
CA ASP A 395 -9.87 -26.07 -14.90
C ASP A 395 -10.38 -24.81 -15.61
N MET A 396 -9.64 -23.70 -15.51
CA MET A 396 -10.04 -22.40 -16.08
C MET A 396 -9.50 -22.17 -17.50
N CYS A 397 -8.27 -22.58 -17.79
CA CYS A 397 -7.60 -22.28 -19.06
C CYS A 397 -7.12 -23.51 -19.83
N SER A 398 -7.39 -24.72 -19.31
CA SER A 398 -6.97 -26.01 -19.89
C SER A 398 -5.45 -26.20 -20.05
N LEU A 399 -4.63 -25.32 -19.45
CA LEU A 399 -3.17 -25.40 -19.50
C LEU A 399 -2.65 -26.57 -18.65
N GLU A 400 -1.68 -27.32 -19.15
CA GLU A 400 -1.12 -28.49 -18.46
C GLU A 400 -0.20 -28.11 -17.27
N ASN A 401 -0.24 -28.90 -16.21
CA ASN A 401 0.58 -28.74 -15.02
C ASN A 401 2.02 -29.17 -15.30
N ASN A 402 2.92 -28.21 -15.50
CA ASN A 402 4.33 -28.47 -15.84
C ASN A 402 5.20 -28.90 -14.63
N THR A 403 4.63 -29.43 -13.55
CA THR A 403 5.38 -29.88 -12.35
C THR A 403 6.06 -31.24 -12.49
N SER A 404 6.26 -31.75 -13.71
CA SER A 404 7.06 -32.96 -13.97
C SER A 404 8.36 -32.62 -14.72
N SER A 405 9.36 -32.18 -13.94
CA SER A 405 10.80 -32.28 -14.22
C SER A 405 11.57 -32.14 -12.93
#